data_AF-A0A9P9FI73-F1
#
_entry.id   AF-A0A9P9FI73-F1
#
_cell.length_a   1.000
_cell.length_b   1.000
_cell.length_c   1.000
_cell.angle_alpha   90.00
_cell.angle_beta   90.00
_cell.angle_gamma   90.00
#
_symmetry.space_group_name_H-M   'P 1'
#
loop_
_entity.id
_entity.type
_entity.pdbx_description
1 polymer ?
#
loop_
_entity_poly.entity_id
_entity_poly.type
_entity_poly.pdbx_seq_one_letter_code
_entity_poly.pdbx_strand_id
1 'polypeptide(L)'
;MSSIISRQHPELVPKGRGLHAQMLREIHRRGYMVRHLPLIAPHYTITLDPPTEAAINSGQQQALADAGLPTSDYVYAEARNPGSGQQAMYQNCVHSQGQVIQCMNNYADRDRFYREPEQIYWTDLMAVAFHRVTAAYGGDAKGLQAIWRLNIENNTTKRIIETICGPHPMIPVDLQAGDDGFFALLGSDHGKGPARMLAAYPEMFGCRIIASVPVFPWGSLPSLY
;
A
#
# COMPACT_ATOMS: atom_id res chain seq x y z
N MET A 1 -12.39 -0.24 21.92
CA MET A 1 -12.08 -0.89 20.62
C MET A 1 -11.02 -1.98 20.73
N SER A 2 -9.88 -1.73 21.41
CA SER A 2 -8.78 -2.72 21.56
C SER A 2 -9.24 -4.14 21.95
N SER A 3 -10.12 -4.27 22.95
CA SER A 3 -10.59 -5.60 23.40
C SER A 3 -11.51 -6.34 22.42
N ILE A 4 -12.17 -5.66 21.48
CA ILE A 4 -13.11 -6.29 20.53
C ILE A 4 -12.33 -6.85 19.34
N ILE A 5 -11.45 -6.04 18.75
CA ILE A 5 -10.62 -6.45 17.60
C ILE A 5 -9.74 -7.63 17.98
N SER A 6 -9.08 -7.57 19.13
CA SER A 6 -8.24 -8.67 19.62
C SER A 6 -9.02 -9.96 19.92
N ARG A 7 -10.33 -9.88 20.20
CA ARG A 7 -11.19 -11.06 20.38
C ARG A 7 -11.69 -11.62 19.06
N GLN A 8 -12.02 -10.77 18.09
CA GLN A 8 -12.55 -11.17 16.78
C GLN A 8 -11.45 -11.62 15.82
N HIS A 9 -10.24 -11.11 15.97
CA HIS A 9 -9.08 -11.36 15.12
C HIS A 9 -7.81 -11.64 15.95
N PRO A 10 -7.83 -12.68 16.80
CA PRO A 10 -6.75 -12.96 17.75
C PRO A 10 -5.38 -13.22 17.09
N GLU A 11 -5.36 -13.62 15.82
CA GLU A 11 -4.17 -13.88 15.04
C GLU A 11 -3.60 -12.64 14.34
N LEU A 12 -4.43 -11.64 14.04
CA LEU A 12 -4.00 -10.49 13.22
C LEU A 12 -3.24 -9.45 14.04
N VAL A 13 -3.66 -9.21 15.28
CA VAL A 13 -2.98 -8.23 16.15
C VAL A 13 -1.52 -8.64 16.43
N PRO A 14 -1.22 -9.89 16.87
CA PRO A 14 0.17 -10.32 17.04
C PRO A 14 0.97 -10.30 15.74
N LYS A 15 0.35 -10.71 14.62
CA LYS A 15 0.98 -10.68 13.29
C LYS A 15 1.34 -9.26 12.87
N GLY A 16 0.43 -8.30 13.06
CA GLY A 16 0.66 -6.89 12.77
C GLY A 16 1.75 -6.28 13.65
N ARG A 17 1.75 -6.58 14.95
CA ARG A 17 2.84 -6.19 15.86
C ARG A 17 4.19 -6.74 15.38
N GLY A 18 4.23 -8.00 14.95
CA GLY A 18 5.40 -8.63 14.38
C GLY A 18 5.91 -7.92 13.11
N LEU A 19 5.01 -7.58 12.19
CA LEU A 19 5.33 -6.85 10.95
C LEU A 19 5.82 -5.43 11.23
N HIS A 20 5.15 -4.69 12.11
CA HIS A 20 5.57 -3.35 12.50
C HIS A 20 6.96 -3.37 13.15
N ALA A 21 7.19 -4.28 14.10
CA ALA A 21 8.49 -4.44 14.73
C ALA A 21 9.57 -4.86 13.73
N GLN A 22 9.25 -5.71 12.75
CA GLN A 22 10.16 -6.08 11.67
C GLN A 22 10.53 -4.86 10.81
N MET A 23 9.56 -4.04 10.43
CA MET A 23 9.79 -2.80 9.67
C MET A 23 10.75 -1.87 10.41
N LEU A 24 10.49 -1.61 11.69
CA LEU A 24 11.38 -0.79 12.52
C LEU A 24 12.79 -1.36 12.61
N ARG A 25 12.93 -2.68 12.80
CA ARG A 25 14.25 -3.35 12.85
C ARG A 25 14.99 -3.26 11.52
N GLU A 26 14.31 -3.47 10.40
CA GLU A 26 14.95 -3.40 9.08
C GLU A 26 15.37 -1.97 8.73
N ILE A 27 14.53 -0.97 9.05
CA ILE A 27 14.91 0.45 8.89
C ILE A 27 16.11 0.78 9.76
N HIS A 28 16.13 0.36 11.03
CA HIS A 28 17.27 0.59 11.90
C HIS A 28 18.56 -0.08 11.38
N ARG A 29 18.46 -1.32 10.91
CA ARG A 29 19.61 -2.12 10.48
C ARG A 29 20.14 -1.72 9.11
N ARG A 30 19.26 -1.32 8.19
CA ARG A 30 19.55 -1.18 6.75
C ARG A 30 19.12 0.17 6.16
N GLY A 31 18.67 1.13 6.98
CA GLY A 31 18.13 2.40 6.50
C GLY A 31 19.08 3.21 5.61
N TYR A 32 20.38 3.03 5.78
CA TYR A 32 21.42 3.69 4.98
C TYR A 32 22.02 2.80 3.89
N MET A 33 21.57 1.55 3.78
CA MET A 33 22.03 0.62 2.75
C MET A 33 21.18 0.76 1.51
N VAL A 34 21.78 1.22 0.41
CA VAL A 34 21.15 1.22 -0.91
C VAL A 34 20.91 -0.24 -1.31
N ARG A 35 19.64 -0.58 -1.54
CA ARG A 35 19.24 -1.90 -2.03
C ARG A 35 18.90 -1.79 -3.51
N HIS A 36 19.52 -2.64 -4.33
CA HIS A 36 19.15 -2.74 -5.73
C HIS A 36 17.73 -3.28 -5.87
N LEU A 37 16.95 -2.63 -6.72
CA LEU A 37 15.65 -3.12 -7.15
C LEU A 37 15.83 -4.43 -7.94
N PRO A 38 14.90 -5.38 -7.82
CA PRO A 38 15.01 -6.64 -8.54
C PRO A 38 14.86 -6.42 -10.04
N LEU A 39 15.55 -7.25 -10.81
CA LEU A 39 15.31 -7.37 -12.24
C LEU A 39 13.96 -8.04 -12.45
N ILE A 40 13.05 -7.33 -13.12
CA ILE A 40 11.69 -7.84 -13.36
C ILE A 40 11.54 -8.54 -14.73
N ALA A 41 12.43 -8.23 -15.67
CA ALA A 41 12.48 -8.91 -16.96
C ALA A 41 13.15 -10.30 -16.82
N PRO A 42 12.75 -11.29 -17.65
CA PRO A 42 11.76 -11.20 -18.73
C PRO A 42 10.30 -11.41 -18.26
N HIS A 43 10.10 -11.72 -16.98
CA HIS A 43 8.82 -12.21 -16.47
C HIS A 43 7.76 -11.12 -16.28
N TYR A 44 8.17 -9.87 -16.11
CA TYR A 44 7.26 -8.75 -15.93
C TYR A 44 7.71 -7.52 -16.74
N THR A 45 6.71 -6.72 -17.10
CA THR A 45 6.85 -5.40 -17.68
C THR A 45 6.05 -4.42 -16.84
N ILE A 46 6.50 -3.15 -16.79
CA ILE A 46 5.74 -2.07 -16.16
C ILE A 46 5.55 -0.97 -17.20
N THR A 47 4.29 -0.65 -17.47
CA THR A 47 3.88 0.47 -18.33
C THR A 47 3.50 1.66 -17.46
N LEU A 48 3.81 2.86 -17.93
CA LEU A 48 3.45 4.12 -17.28
C LEU A 48 2.57 4.93 -18.24
N ASP A 49 1.41 5.35 -17.77
CA ASP A 49 0.58 6.31 -18.48
C ASP A 49 1.00 7.75 -18.12
N PRO A 50 0.63 8.76 -18.92
CA PRO A 50 0.85 10.15 -18.56
C PRO A 50 0.17 10.53 -17.21
N PRO A 51 0.64 11.59 -16.52
CA PRO A 51 0.02 12.05 -15.27
C PRO A 51 -1.43 12.48 -15.50
N THR A 52 -2.31 12.10 -14.58
CA THR A 52 -3.75 12.39 -14.60
C THR A 52 -4.25 12.69 -13.19
N GLU A 53 -5.56 12.88 -13.03
CA GLU A 53 -6.17 12.96 -11.70
C GLU A 53 -6.02 11.65 -10.92
N ALA A 54 -6.11 11.77 -9.60
CA ALA A 54 -6.19 10.64 -8.68
C ALA A 54 -7.28 9.63 -9.12
N ALA A 55 -6.95 8.35 -9.18
CA ALA A 55 -7.82 7.28 -9.69
C ALA A 55 -8.86 6.82 -8.64
N ILE A 56 -9.65 7.76 -8.16
CA ILE A 56 -10.54 7.68 -7.00
C ILE A 56 -11.80 8.54 -7.24
N ASN A 57 -12.86 8.31 -6.49
CA ASN A 57 -14.08 9.12 -6.58
C ASN A 57 -13.91 10.50 -5.91
N SER A 58 -14.85 11.41 -6.14
CA SER A 58 -14.79 12.78 -5.60
C SER A 58 -14.72 12.86 -4.07
N GLY A 59 -15.41 11.97 -3.35
CA GLY A 59 -15.32 11.91 -1.88
C GLY A 59 -13.94 11.51 -1.39
N GLN A 60 -13.29 10.60 -2.11
CA GLN A 60 -11.90 10.21 -1.86
C GLN A 60 -10.94 11.36 -2.25
N GLN A 61 -11.15 12.06 -3.37
CA GLN A 61 -10.32 13.23 -3.72
C GLN A 61 -10.37 14.30 -2.62
N GLN A 62 -11.55 14.57 -2.05
CA GLN A 62 -11.69 15.50 -0.93
C GLN A 62 -10.90 15.03 0.29
N ALA A 63 -10.92 13.73 0.61
CA ALA A 63 -10.15 13.20 1.73
C ALA A 63 -8.63 13.34 1.56
N LEU A 64 -8.08 13.20 0.35
CA LEU A 64 -6.67 13.54 0.12
C LEU A 64 -6.42 15.02 0.35
N ALA A 65 -7.27 15.87 -0.21
CA ALA A 65 -7.13 17.32 -0.06
C ALA A 65 -7.19 17.75 1.41
N ASP A 66 -8.12 17.19 2.18
CA ASP A 66 -8.26 17.45 3.63
C ASP A 66 -7.03 16.96 4.42
N ALA A 67 -6.37 15.90 3.94
CA ALA A 67 -5.10 15.40 4.48
C ALA A 67 -3.87 16.18 3.96
N GLY A 68 -4.06 17.21 3.14
CA GLY A 68 -2.97 17.99 2.53
C GLY A 68 -2.19 17.24 1.45
N LEU A 69 -2.76 16.18 0.89
CA LEU A 69 -2.16 15.32 -0.13
C LEU A 69 -2.61 15.75 -1.54
N PRO A 70 -1.77 15.53 -2.57
CA PRO A 70 -2.10 15.90 -3.95
C PRO A 70 -3.33 15.14 -4.46
N THR A 71 -4.12 15.78 -5.33
CA THR A 71 -5.28 15.17 -6.01
C THR A 71 -5.08 15.04 -7.53
N SER A 72 -4.01 15.63 -8.06
CA SER A 72 -3.59 15.60 -9.47
C SER A 72 -2.22 14.96 -9.64
N ASP A 73 -1.76 14.87 -10.89
CA ASP A 73 -0.41 14.44 -11.26
C ASP A 73 -0.07 13.00 -10.86
N TYR A 74 -1.07 12.12 -10.88
CA TYR A 74 -0.93 10.70 -10.65
C TYR A 74 -0.59 9.96 -11.93
N VAL A 75 0.48 9.19 -11.89
CA VAL A 75 0.97 8.35 -12.98
C VAL A 75 0.47 6.94 -12.73
N TYR A 76 -0.41 6.45 -13.61
CA TYR A 76 -0.86 5.07 -13.55
C TYR A 76 0.28 4.14 -13.99
N ALA A 77 0.61 3.18 -13.13
CA ALA A 77 1.68 2.22 -13.30
C ALA A 77 1.13 0.80 -13.17
N GLU A 78 1.24 0.03 -14.25
CA GLU A 78 0.73 -1.33 -14.31
C GLU A 78 1.84 -2.33 -14.51
N ALA A 79 1.96 -3.30 -13.59
CA ALA A 79 2.85 -4.44 -13.77
C ALA A 79 2.09 -5.63 -14.39
N ARG A 80 2.57 -6.11 -15.53
CA ARG A 80 2.01 -7.25 -16.27
C ARG A 80 3.07 -8.32 -16.48
N ASN A 81 2.70 -9.59 -16.37
CA ASN A 81 3.51 -10.69 -16.90
C ASN A 81 3.06 -11.01 -18.34
N PRO A 82 3.97 -11.40 -19.25
CA PRO A 82 3.57 -11.82 -20.59
C PRO A 82 2.68 -13.06 -20.51
N GLY A 83 1.48 -13.03 -21.10
CA GLY A 83 0.61 -14.20 -21.20
C GLY A 83 -0.42 -14.38 -20.08
N SER A 84 -0.44 -13.55 -19.03
CA SER A 84 -1.69 -13.34 -18.28
C SER A 84 -2.72 -12.75 -19.24
N GLY A 85 -3.99 -13.16 -19.13
CA GLY A 85 -5.08 -12.60 -19.95
C GLY A 85 -5.20 -11.06 -19.82
N GLN A 86 -6.18 -10.46 -20.51
CA GLN A 86 -6.32 -9.00 -20.60
C GLN A 86 -6.49 -8.25 -19.26
N GLN A 87 -6.70 -8.96 -18.15
CA GLN A 87 -7.00 -8.34 -16.86
C GLN A 87 -5.73 -7.95 -16.10
N ALA A 88 -5.64 -6.67 -15.76
CA ALA A 88 -4.55 -6.10 -14.98
C ALA A 88 -4.44 -6.73 -13.58
N MET A 89 -3.24 -7.18 -13.19
CA MET A 89 -3.00 -7.89 -11.93
C MET A 89 -2.52 -6.97 -10.81
N TYR A 90 -1.61 -6.06 -11.16
CA TYR A 90 -0.96 -5.16 -10.22
C TYR A 90 -1.07 -3.74 -10.76
N GLN A 91 -2.02 -2.97 -10.22
CA GLN A 91 -2.33 -1.61 -10.66
C GLN A 91 -2.12 -0.65 -9.50
N ASN A 92 -1.34 0.39 -9.76
CA ASN A 92 -1.10 1.45 -8.79
C ASN A 92 -1.06 2.79 -9.50
N CYS A 93 -1.41 3.87 -8.80
CA CYS A 93 -1.13 5.22 -9.25
C CYS A 93 -0.10 5.84 -8.31
N VAL A 94 0.95 6.43 -8.85
CA VAL A 94 2.01 7.08 -8.06
C VAL A 94 1.99 8.56 -8.40
N HIS A 95 1.92 9.42 -7.40
CA HIS A 95 2.07 10.85 -7.61
C HIS A 95 3.43 11.13 -8.27
N SER A 96 3.47 11.97 -9.30
CA SER A 96 4.67 12.24 -10.10
C SER A 96 5.87 12.68 -9.26
N GLN A 97 5.63 13.37 -8.15
CA GLN A 97 6.66 13.80 -7.20
C GLN A 97 7.02 12.76 -6.13
N GLY A 98 6.46 11.56 -6.17
CA GLY A 98 6.72 10.48 -5.21
C GLY A 98 5.97 10.60 -3.87
N GLN A 99 5.04 11.55 -3.73
CA GLN A 99 4.41 11.86 -2.44
C GLN A 99 3.35 10.85 -1.98
N VAL A 100 2.61 10.26 -2.92
CA VAL A 100 1.50 9.36 -2.61
C VAL A 100 1.52 8.15 -3.55
N ILE A 101 1.24 6.98 -2.99
CA ILE A 101 0.97 5.76 -3.77
C ILE A 101 -0.49 5.36 -3.54
N GLN A 102 -1.27 5.25 -4.60
CA GLN A 102 -2.60 4.64 -4.59
C GLN A 102 -2.48 3.20 -5.08
N CYS A 103 -2.49 2.24 -4.16
CA CYS A 103 -2.47 0.84 -4.53
C CYS A 103 -3.90 0.35 -4.77
N MET A 104 -4.24 0.09 -6.04
CA MET A 104 -5.58 -0.27 -6.46
C MET A 104 -5.79 -1.78 -6.42
N ASN A 105 -5.17 -2.50 -7.36
CA ASN A 105 -5.40 -3.93 -7.55
C ASN A 105 -4.12 -4.72 -7.34
N ASN A 106 -4.22 -5.85 -6.64
CA ASN A 106 -3.11 -6.74 -6.33
C ASN A 106 -3.60 -8.20 -6.26
N TYR A 107 -3.69 -8.85 -7.41
CA TYR A 107 -4.22 -10.20 -7.55
C TYR A 107 -3.09 -11.19 -7.84
N ALA A 108 -2.37 -11.57 -6.79
CA ALA A 108 -1.27 -12.52 -6.90
C ALA A 108 -1.72 -13.88 -7.48
N ASP A 109 -2.97 -14.28 -7.24
CA ASP A 109 -3.59 -15.51 -7.74
C ASP A 109 -3.94 -15.46 -9.24
N ARG A 110 -3.98 -14.26 -9.84
CA ARG A 110 -4.12 -14.06 -11.28
C ARG A 110 -2.76 -13.99 -11.99
N ASP A 111 -1.67 -14.00 -11.23
CA ASP A 111 -0.31 -14.10 -11.75
C ASP A 111 -0.09 -15.48 -12.37
N ARG A 112 0.41 -15.56 -13.61
CA ARG A 112 0.73 -16.84 -14.26
C ARG A 112 1.81 -17.62 -13.50
N PHE A 113 2.62 -16.91 -12.72
CA PHE A 113 3.67 -17.47 -11.89
C PHE A 113 3.21 -17.66 -10.45
N TYR A 114 1.91 -17.63 -10.14
CA TYR A 114 1.43 -17.74 -8.76
C TYR A 114 1.97 -18.98 -8.05
N ARG A 115 2.74 -18.77 -6.96
CA ARG A 115 3.45 -19.80 -6.17
C ARG A 115 4.59 -20.50 -6.91
N GLU A 116 5.00 -19.98 -8.05
CA GLU A 116 6.18 -20.42 -8.78
C GLU A 116 7.41 -19.58 -8.41
N PRO A 117 8.64 -20.10 -8.58
CA PRO A 117 9.87 -19.37 -8.26
C PRO A 117 10.03 -18.04 -9.02
N GLU A 118 9.43 -17.91 -10.20
CA GLU A 118 9.46 -16.71 -11.03
C GLU A 118 8.54 -15.59 -10.51
N GLN A 119 7.68 -15.87 -9.53
CA GLN A 119 6.79 -14.87 -8.98
C GLN A 119 7.57 -13.76 -8.27
N ILE A 120 7.40 -12.53 -8.73
CA ILE A 120 7.92 -11.36 -8.01
C ILE A 120 6.86 -10.86 -7.03
N TYR A 121 7.26 -10.60 -5.79
CA TYR A 121 6.35 -10.09 -4.78
C TYR A 121 5.80 -8.73 -5.16
N TRP A 122 4.53 -8.48 -4.84
CA TRP A 122 3.89 -7.18 -5.07
C TRP A 122 4.71 -6.00 -4.51
N THR A 123 5.34 -6.15 -3.35
CA THR A 123 6.17 -5.10 -2.74
C THR A 123 7.34 -4.70 -3.62
N ASP A 124 7.91 -5.66 -4.34
CA ASP A 124 9.03 -5.46 -5.24
C ASP A 124 8.56 -4.83 -6.54
N LEU A 125 7.46 -5.33 -7.12
CA LEU A 125 6.83 -4.72 -8.29
C LEU A 125 6.41 -3.26 -8.03
N MET A 126 5.88 -2.98 -6.84
CA MET A 126 5.52 -1.62 -6.42
C MET A 126 6.74 -0.73 -6.26
N ALA A 127 7.82 -1.22 -5.64
CA ALA A 127 9.06 -0.45 -5.53
C ALA A 127 9.64 -0.13 -6.92
N VAL A 128 9.64 -1.09 -7.85
CA VAL A 128 10.09 -0.85 -9.23
C VAL A 128 9.19 0.15 -9.95
N ALA A 129 7.86 0.02 -9.84
CA ALA A 129 6.91 0.95 -10.44
C ALA A 129 7.10 2.37 -9.91
N PHE A 130 7.18 2.53 -8.58
CA PHE A 130 7.41 3.82 -7.94
C PHE A 130 8.72 4.46 -8.40
N HIS A 131 9.82 3.69 -8.40
CA HIS A 131 11.11 4.18 -8.88
C HIS A 131 11.05 4.65 -10.34
N ARG A 132 10.37 3.89 -11.22
CA ARG A 132 10.21 4.29 -12.63
C ARG A 132 9.43 5.59 -12.77
N VAL A 133 8.37 5.79 -11.98
CA VAL A 133 7.60 7.03 -11.97
C VAL A 133 8.46 8.20 -11.51
N THR A 134 9.09 8.11 -10.34
CA THR A 134 9.91 9.22 -9.82
C THR A 134 11.08 9.54 -10.74
N ALA A 135 11.70 8.52 -11.35
CA ALA A 135 12.77 8.72 -12.33
C ALA A 135 12.29 9.39 -13.63
N ALA A 136 11.10 9.03 -14.13
CA ALA A 136 10.56 9.59 -15.37
C ALA A 136 10.09 11.05 -15.22
N TYR A 137 9.61 11.43 -14.03
CA TYR A 137 8.98 12.74 -13.80
C TYR A 137 9.77 13.64 -12.82
N GLY A 138 10.99 13.25 -12.45
CA GLY A 138 11.87 14.06 -11.59
C GLY A 138 11.43 14.15 -10.13
N GLY A 139 10.62 13.21 -9.65
CA GLY A 139 10.15 13.17 -8.28
C GLY A 139 11.20 12.68 -7.27
N ASP A 140 10.93 12.91 -5.98
CA ASP A 140 11.79 12.43 -4.88
C ASP A 140 11.17 11.20 -4.22
N ALA A 141 11.85 10.07 -4.35
CA ALA A 141 11.41 8.82 -3.75
C ALA A 141 11.33 8.88 -2.21
N LYS A 142 12.17 9.73 -1.57
CA LYS A 142 12.19 9.95 -0.12
C LYS A 142 11.07 10.89 0.35
N GLY A 143 10.39 11.53 -0.60
CA GLY A 143 9.26 12.42 -0.40
C GLY A 143 7.93 11.69 -0.15
N LEU A 144 7.91 10.36 -0.03
CA LEU A 144 6.70 9.60 0.27
C LEU A 144 6.08 10.03 1.61
N GLN A 145 4.80 10.40 1.55
CA GLN A 145 4.00 10.86 2.68
C GLN A 145 2.89 9.87 3.04
N ALA A 146 2.26 9.23 2.05
CA ALA A 146 1.16 8.32 2.32
C ALA A 146 1.03 7.20 1.26
N ILE A 147 0.51 6.05 1.71
CA ILE A 147 0.12 4.93 0.85
C ILE A 147 -1.36 4.67 1.02
N TRP A 148 -2.13 4.90 -0.03
CA TRP A 148 -3.56 4.64 -0.05
C TRP A 148 -3.88 3.25 -0.59
N ARG A 149 -4.43 2.38 0.25
CA ARG A 149 -5.03 1.11 -0.20
C ARG A 149 -6.48 1.36 -0.62
N LEU A 150 -6.74 1.14 -1.91
CA LEU A 150 -8.07 1.19 -2.52
C LEU A 150 -8.56 -0.23 -2.82
N ASN A 151 -9.82 -0.35 -3.23
CA ASN A 151 -10.45 -1.60 -3.67
C ASN A 151 -10.20 -2.77 -2.70
N ILE A 152 -10.46 -2.57 -1.41
CA ILE A 152 -10.32 -3.64 -0.43
C ILE A 152 -11.38 -4.70 -0.75
N GLU A 153 -10.96 -5.84 -1.30
CA GLU A 153 -11.88 -6.92 -1.67
C GLU A 153 -11.91 -8.06 -0.64
N ASN A 154 -10.81 -8.24 0.09
CA ASN A 154 -10.67 -9.31 1.07
C ASN A 154 -11.61 -9.13 2.27
N ASN A 155 -12.47 -10.12 2.50
CA ASN A 155 -13.48 -10.10 3.56
C ASN A 155 -12.90 -9.92 4.97
N THR A 156 -11.72 -10.47 5.25
CA THR A 156 -11.07 -10.30 6.57
C THR A 156 -10.73 -8.83 6.81
N THR A 157 -10.17 -8.15 5.82
CA THR A 157 -9.82 -6.71 5.93
C THR A 157 -11.09 -5.86 6.05
N LYS A 158 -12.13 -6.15 5.24
CA LYS A 158 -13.43 -5.46 5.33
C LYS A 158 -14.05 -5.57 6.73
N ARG A 159 -14.06 -6.77 7.32
CA ARG A 159 -14.59 -6.98 8.68
C ARG A 159 -13.83 -6.21 9.75
N ILE A 160 -12.50 -6.12 9.64
CA ILE A 160 -11.70 -5.30 10.56
C ILE A 160 -12.12 -3.84 10.45
N ILE A 161 -12.24 -3.32 9.21
CA ILE A 161 -12.67 -1.94 8.97
C ILE A 161 -14.10 -1.69 9.47
N GLU A 162 -15.03 -2.60 9.20
CA GLU A 162 -16.40 -2.55 9.72
C GLU A 162 -16.43 -2.48 11.26
N THR A 163 -15.60 -3.29 11.94
CA THR A 163 -15.47 -3.26 13.40
C THR A 163 -14.85 -1.94 13.90
N ILE A 164 -13.90 -1.36 13.17
CA ILE A 164 -13.26 -0.08 13.51
C ILE A 164 -14.24 1.08 13.36
N CYS A 165 -14.91 1.16 12.21
CA CYS A 165 -15.79 2.26 11.86
C CYS A 165 -17.16 2.19 12.57
N GLY A 166 -17.61 0.98 12.95
CA GLY A 166 -18.90 0.79 13.59
C GLY A 166 -20.07 1.35 12.76
N PRO A 167 -21.19 1.74 13.39
CA PRO A 167 -22.39 2.21 12.70
C PRO A 167 -22.36 3.70 12.26
N HIS A 168 -21.22 4.40 12.32
CA HIS A 168 -21.14 5.85 12.03
C HIS A 168 -20.17 6.20 10.90
N PRO A 169 -20.62 6.20 9.63
CA PRO A 169 -19.72 6.16 8.47
C PRO A 169 -19.43 7.53 7.83
N MET A 170 -19.31 8.62 8.60
CA MET A 170 -19.08 9.95 7.99
C MET A 170 -17.73 10.60 8.34
N ILE A 171 -17.01 10.10 9.33
CA ILE A 171 -15.73 10.66 9.77
C ILE A 171 -14.67 9.56 9.71
N PRO A 172 -13.46 9.83 9.16
CA PRO A 172 -12.35 8.88 9.23
C PRO A 172 -12.01 8.51 10.67
N VAL A 173 -11.66 7.26 10.90
CA VAL A 173 -11.15 6.81 12.20
C VAL A 173 -9.63 6.70 12.11
N ASP A 174 -8.94 7.55 12.87
CA ASP A 174 -7.48 7.55 12.92
C ASP A 174 -6.97 6.57 13.97
N LEU A 175 -6.26 5.54 13.51
CA LEU A 175 -5.63 4.54 14.36
C LEU A 175 -4.14 4.85 14.49
N GLN A 176 -3.62 4.82 15.71
CA GLN A 176 -2.22 5.13 16.00
C GLN A 176 -1.40 3.85 16.20
N ALA A 177 -0.09 3.95 15.98
CA ALA A 177 0.85 2.88 16.32
C ALA A 177 0.77 2.57 17.84
N GLY A 178 0.14 1.44 18.17
CA GLY A 178 -0.18 1.08 19.56
C GLY A 178 -1.58 0.47 19.68
N ASP A 179 -2.49 0.89 18.80
CA ASP A 179 -3.86 0.40 18.75
C ASP A 179 -3.94 -1.01 18.17
N ASP A 180 -4.81 -1.85 18.75
CA ASP A 180 -5.04 -3.18 18.18
C ASP A 180 -5.68 -3.11 16.79
N GLY A 181 -6.48 -2.07 16.50
CA GLY A 181 -7.02 -1.84 15.16
C GLY A 181 -5.94 -1.55 14.13
N PHE A 182 -4.95 -0.71 14.50
CA PHE A 182 -3.77 -0.45 13.69
C PHE A 182 -3.05 -1.77 13.36
N PHE A 183 -2.73 -2.57 14.38
CA PHE A 183 -2.04 -3.83 14.17
C PHE A 183 -2.88 -4.86 13.41
N ALA A 184 -4.19 -4.95 13.64
CA ALA A 184 -5.07 -5.83 12.88
C ALA A 184 -5.07 -5.49 11.39
N LEU A 185 -5.13 -4.20 11.03
CA LEU A 185 -5.01 -3.76 9.64
C LEU A 185 -3.65 -4.11 9.06
N LEU A 186 -2.55 -3.83 9.75
CA LEU A 186 -1.20 -4.23 9.29
C LEU A 186 -1.05 -5.76 9.14
N GLY A 187 -1.71 -6.54 10.00
CA GLY A 187 -1.72 -8.00 9.96
C GLY A 187 -2.55 -8.58 8.82
N SER A 188 -3.48 -7.81 8.26
CA SER A 188 -4.35 -8.20 7.15
C SER A 188 -3.59 -8.32 5.82
N ASP A 189 -4.21 -8.92 4.82
CA ASP A 189 -3.59 -9.08 3.50
C ASP A 189 -3.37 -7.75 2.78
N HIS A 190 -4.22 -6.75 3.02
CA HIS A 190 -4.11 -5.44 2.37
C HIS A 190 -3.14 -4.50 3.10
N GLY A 191 -3.01 -4.61 4.43
CA GLY A 191 -2.10 -3.76 5.21
C GLY A 191 -0.67 -4.28 5.32
N LYS A 192 -0.43 -5.60 5.16
CA LYS A 192 0.93 -6.16 5.24
C LYS A 192 1.86 -5.67 4.12
N GLY A 193 1.29 -5.32 2.96
CA GLY A 193 2.02 -4.91 1.77
C GLY A 193 2.86 -3.65 2.02
N PRO A 194 2.22 -2.50 2.35
CA PRO A 194 2.92 -1.26 2.65
C PRO A 194 4.05 -1.42 3.68
N ALA A 195 3.79 -2.09 4.80
CA ALA A 195 4.79 -2.33 5.85
C ALA A 195 6.00 -3.14 5.34
N ARG A 196 5.76 -4.19 4.53
CA ARG A 196 6.83 -5.00 3.93
C ARG A 196 7.63 -4.22 2.89
N MET A 197 6.98 -3.35 2.12
CA MET A 197 7.65 -2.52 1.12
C MET A 197 8.62 -1.54 1.78
N LEU A 198 8.17 -0.82 2.83
CA LEU A 198 9.01 0.10 3.61
C LEU A 198 10.18 -0.65 4.30
N ALA A 199 9.91 -1.85 4.82
CA ALA A 199 10.96 -2.68 5.41
C ALA A 199 11.98 -3.21 4.38
N ALA A 200 11.53 -3.50 3.15
CA ALA A 200 12.38 -4.07 2.11
C ALA A 200 13.28 -3.02 1.45
N TYR A 201 12.82 -1.77 1.33
CA TYR A 201 13.50 -0.67 0.63
C TYR A 201 13.58 0.60 1.50
N PRO A 202 14.15 0.54 2.71
CA PRO A 202 14.05 1.64 3.66
C PRO A 202 14.73 2.91 3.15
N GLU A 203 15.93 2.81 2.55
CA GLU A 203 16.67 3.97 2.03
C GLU A 203 15.91 4.71 0.93
N MET A 204 15.32 3.94 0.00
CA MET A 204 14.56 4.45 -1.13
C MET A 204 13.37 5.31 -0.67
N PHE A 205 12.68 4.87 0.38
CA PHE A 205 11.54 5.57 0.96
C PHE A 205 11.95 6.47 2.14
N GLY A 206 13.20 6.91 2.24
CA GLY A 206 13.63 7.89 3.26
C GLY A 206 13.47 7.40 4.71
N CYS A 207 13.58 6.09 4.95
CA CYS A 207 13.41 5.45 6.26
C CYS A 207 12.04 5.70 6.92
N ARG A 208 11.00 5.92 6.11
CA ARG A 208 9.64 6.18 6.59
C ARG A 208 9.04 4.95 7.29
N ILE A 209 8.19 5.25 8.27
CA ILE A 209 7.40 4.27 9.02
C ILE A 209 5.91 4.61 8.88
N ILE A 210 5.06 3.63 9.09
CA ILE A 210 3.61 3.83 9.22
C ILE A 210 3.35 4.32 10.65
N ALA A 211 3.03 5.60 10.82
CA ALA A 211 2.77 6.20 12.12
C ALA A 211 1.29 6.05 12.55
N SER A 212 0.39 6.14 11.57
CA SER A 212 -1.06 6.10 11.77
C SER A 212 -1.75 5.51 10.56
N VAL A 213 -2.99 5.06 10.73
CA VAL A 213 -3.84 4.58 9.64
C VAL A 213 -5.23 5.24 9.74
N PRO A 214 -5.49 6.29 8.94
CA PRO A 214 -6.85 6.78 8.73
C PRO A 214 -7.69 5.77 7.96
N VAL A 215 -8.81 5.36 8.55
CA VAL A 215 -9.75 4.39 7.97
C VAL A 215 -11.02 5.11 7.54
N PHE A 216 -11.33 5.05 6.25
CA PHE A 216 -12.47 5.77 5.68
C PHE A 216 -13.68 4.82 5.51
N PRO A 217 -14.84 5.15 6.07
CA PRO A 217 -16.01 4.28 6.10
C PRO A 217 -16.88 4.37 4.82
N TRP A 218 -16.29 4.59 3.65
CA TRP A 218 -17.02 4.72 2.37
C TRP A 218 -16.75 3.52 1.46
N GLY A 219 -17.51 3.39 0.36
CA GLY A 219 -17.47 2.24 -0.56
C GLY A 219 -16.07 1.65 -0.81
N SER A 220 -16.01 0.32 -0.96
CA SER A 220 -14.79 -0.52 -0.90
C SER A 220 -13.82 -0.29 0.27
N LEU A 221 -14.20 0.53 1.25
CA LEU A 221 -13.58 0.74 2.58
C LEU A 221 -12.07 0.96 2.51
N PRO A 222 -11.59 2.09 1.99
CA PRO A 222 -10.16 2.29 1.78
C PRO A 222 -9.43 2.65 3.09
N SER A 223 -8.11 2.47 3.11
CA SER A 223 -7.27 2.80 4.26
C SER A 223 -6.00 3.52 3.80
N LEU A 224 -5.63 4.59 4.51
CA LEU A 224 -4.43 5.38 4.25
C LEU A 224 -3.35 4.98 5.27
N TYR A 225 -2.14 4.66 4.82
CA TYR A 225 -1.00 4.22 5.64
C TYR A 225 0.16 5.19 5.55
#